data_AF-A0A8T5NVZ2-F1
#
_entry.id   AF-A0A8T5NVZ2-F1
#
_cell.length_a   1.000
_cell.length_b   1.000
_cell.length_c   1.000
_cell.angle_alpha   90.00
_cell.angle_beta   90.00
_cell.angle_gamma   90.00
#
_symmetry.space_group_name_H-M   'P 1'
#
loop_
_entity.id
_entity.type
_entity.pdbx_description
1 polymer ?
#
loop_
_entity_poly.entity_id
_entity_poly.type
_entity_poly.pdbx_seq_one_letter_code
_entity_poly.pdbx_strand_id
1 'polypeptide(L)'
;MTDIAENECAFKLFLIETNGMLLGEDKELAKELSSFGDYIHVRLSFKAGTPEAFEQKTGAEAKYFENQFRALEYLKKYGIPYNLAAMSKNPELMPDGERHNLFKRMAEYGLENFSRLDEEKADLFGITKKRLAESGIISKPENFGQMLYEPIKHSIFREVNKEGKAREVSEKELDELVKRSLDTSEFGLIESPCNTCTSKKPWHGHGAEDDLGGLLTYGY
;
A
#
# COMPACT_ATOMS: atom_id res chain seq x y z
N MET A 1 41.89 -31.58 -0.50
CA MET A 1 40.90 -31.01 -1.44
C MET A 1 39.69 -30.70 -0.59
N THR A 2 39.64 -29.48 -0.07
CA THR A 2 38.54 -28.95 0.74
C THR A 2 37.42 -28.60 -0.22
N ASP A 3 36.40 -29.45 -0.28
CA ASP A 3 35.16 -29.12 -1.00
C ASP A 3 34.35 -28.14 -0.17
N ILE A 4 34.21 -26.95 -0.73
CA ILE A 4 33.37 -25.85 -0.28
C ILE A 4 31.92 -26.26 -0.59
N ALA A 5 31.37 -27.15 0.21
CA ALA A 5 29.96 -27.53 0.18
C ALA A 5 29.31 -27.41 1.56
N GLU A 6 29.89 -26.61 2.44
CA GLU A 6 29.29 -26.17 3.69
C GLU A 6 29.00 -24.66 3.59
N ASN A 7 27.70 -24.32 3.58
CA ASN A 7 27.12 -23.01 3.88
C ASN A 7 27.28 -21.84 2.89
N GLU A 8 26.76 -21.97 1.66
CA GLU A 8 26.19 -20.82 0.95
C GLU A 8 24.91 -21.23 0.22
N CYS A 9 23.74 -20.92 0.80
CA CYS A 9 22.48 -21.03 0.08
C CYS A 9 22.49 -19.99 -1.05
N ALA A 10 22.84 -20.42 -2.27
CA ALA A 10 22.97 -19.55 -3.43
C ALA A 10 21.63 -19.00 -3.98
N PHE A 11 20.51 -19.31 -3.33
CA PHE A 11 19.18 -18.86 -3.76
C PHE A 11 18.85 -17.49 -3.19
N LYS A 12 18.75 -16.51 -4.08
CA LYS A 12 18.32 -15.14 -3.78
C LYS A 12 16.80 -15.13 -3.62
N LEU A 13 16.30 -14.43 -2.62
CA LEU A 13 14.88 -14.14 -2.41
C LEU A 13 14.21 -13.69 -3.72
N PHE A 14 13.08 -14.31 -4.08
CA PHE A 14 12.30 -13.96 -5.26
C PHE A 14 11.10 -13.09 -4.86
N LEU A 15 11.09 -11.85 -5.34
CA LEU A 15 9.98 -10.91 -5.09
C LEU A 15 8.90 -11.09 -6.16
N ILE A 16 7.67 -11.37 -5.73
CA ILE A 16 6.51 -11.49 -6.61
C ILE A 16 5.64 -10.25 -6.42
N GLU A 17 5.59 -9.39 -7.44
CA GLU A 17 4.66 -8.27 -7.45
C GLU A 17 3.36 -8.66 -8.16
N THR A 18 2.24 -8.44 -7.48
CA THR A 18 0.92 -8.80 -8.00
C THR A 18 -0.15 -7.89 -7.43
N ASN A 19 -1.26 -7.71 -8.17
CA ASN A 19 -2.47 -7.12 -7.61
C ASN A 19 -3.36 -8.16 -6.91
N GLY A 20 -2.98 -9.45 -6.94
CA GLY A 20 -3.69 -10.51 -6.25
C GLY A 20 -4.91 -11.07 -6.98
N MET A 21 -5.29 -10.56 -8.15
CA MET A 21 -6.48 -11.08 -8.86
C MET A 21 -6.42 -12.59 -9.11
N LEU A 22 -5.28 -13.07 -9.64
CA LEU A 22 -5.08 -14.49 -9.92
C LEU A 22 -4.96 -15.32 -8.64
N LEU A 23 -4.21 -14.82 -7.66
CA LEU A 23 -4.03 -15.51 -6.37
C LEU A 23 -5.36 -15.64 -5.61
N GLY A 24 -6.21 -14.61 -5.65
CA GLY A 24 -7.51 -14.65 -4.98
C GLY A 24 -8.57 -15.48 -5.71
N GLU A 25 -8.44 -15.64 -7.03
CA GLU A 25 -9.32 -16.52 -7.81
C GLU A 25 -8.97 -17.99 -7.60
N ASP A 26 -7.67 -18.31 -7.64
CA ASP A 26 -7.17 -19.68 -7.59
C ASP A 26 -6.47 -19.97 -6.25
N LYS A 27 -7.21 -20.63 -5.37
CA LYS A 27 -6.71 -21.08 -4.07
C LYS A 27 -5.60 -22.13 -4.19
N GLU A 28 -5.62 -22.97 -5.22
CA GLU A 28 -4.57 -23.98 -5.41
C GLU A 28 -3.28 -23.32 -5.89
N LEU A 29 -3.35 -22.28 -6.72
CA LEU A 29 -2.18 -21.46 -7.06
C LEU A 29 -1.52 -20.86 -5.80
N ALA A 30 -2.29 -20.29 -4.88
CA ALA A 30 -1.75 -19.77 -3.62
C ALA A 30 -1.13 -20.88 -2.75
N LYS A 31 -1.73 -22.07 -2.74
CA LYS A 31 -1.21 -23.22 -1.99
C LYS A 31 0.08 -23.76 -2.60
N GLU A 32 0.15 -23.89 -3.92
CA GLU A 32 1.38 -24.26 -4.62
C GLU A 32 2.48 -23.25 -4.36
N LEU A 33 2.14 -21.96 -4.36
CA LEU A 33 3.09 -20.89 -4.07
C LEU A 33 3.70 -21.02 -2.66
N SER A 34 2.93 -21.49 -1.67
CA SER A 34 3.46 -21.73 -0.32
C SER A 34 4.55 -22.80 -0.23
N SER A 35 4.62 -23.72 -1.21
CA SER A 35 5.66 -24.76 -1.24
C SER A 35 7.08 -24.21 -1.46
N PHE A 36 7.20 -22.98 -1.96
CA PHE A 36 8.48 -22.29 -2.11
C PHE A 36 9.00 -21.67 -0.80
N GLY A 37 8.21 -21.69 0.28
CA GLY A 37 8.65 -21.29 1.63
C GLY A 37 9.34 -19.92 1.66
N ASP A 38 10.49 -19.87 2.34
CA ASP A 38 11.26 -18.64 2.58
C ASP A 38 11.98 -18.08 1.34
N TYR A 39 11.91 -18.77 0.19
CA TYR A 39 12.55 -18.32 -1.06
C TYR A 39 11.73 -17.27 -1.81
N ILE A 40 10.48 -17.02 -1.40
CA ILE A 40 9.60 -16.04 -2.04
C ILE A 40 9.12 -14.98 -1.05
N HIS A 41 8.89 -13.78 -1.56
CA HIS A 41 8.17 -12.73 -0.84
C HIS A 41 7.16 -12.08 -1.79
N VAL A 42 5.92 -11.92 -1.36
CA VAL A 42 4.85 -11.35 -2.19
C VAL A 42 4.66 -9.88 -1.85
N ARG A 43 4.66 -9.02 -2.85
CA ARG A 43 4.21 -7.63 -2.75
C ARG A 43 2.84 -7.50 -3.40
N LEU A 44 1.81 -7.41 -2.56
CA LEU A 44 0.42 -7.34 -2.98
C LEU A 44 -0.02 -5.86 -3.10
N SER A 45 -0.20 -5.37 -4.33
CA SER A 45 -0.53 -3.97 -4.61
C SER A 45 -2.03 -3.76 -4.90
N PHE A 46 -2.71 -3.07 -4.00
CA PHE A 46 -4.10 -2.65 -4.15
C PHE A 46 -4.19 -1.38 -4.99
N LYS A 47 -5.06 -1.40 -6.01
CA LYS A 47 -5.18 -0.31 -6.99
C LYS A 47 -6.38 0.60 -6.77
N ALA A 48 -7.35 0.14 -5.98
CA ALA A 48 -8.60 0.86 -5.72
C ALA A 48 -9.21 0.42 -4.39
N GLY A 49 -10.06 1.26 -3.83
CA GLY A 49 -10.83 0.99 -2.61
C GLY A 49 -12.28 0.59 -2.84
N THR A 50 -12.80 0.64 -4.07
CA THR A 50 -14.15 0.14 -4.39
C THR A 50 -14.17 -0.68 -5.68
N PRO A 51 -15.16 -1.55 -5.89
CA PRO A 51 -15.30 -2.30 -7.14
C PRO A 51 -15.40 -1.41 -8.39
N GLU A 52 -16.14 -0.31 -8.30
CA GLU A 52 -16.35 0.61 -9.42
C GLU A 52 -15.05 1.34 -9.80
N ALA A 53 -14.33 1.84 -8.78
CA ALA A 53 -13.04 2.48 -8.99
C ALA A 53 -11.98 1.47 -9.49
N PHE A 54 -12.05 0.22 -9.03
CA PHE A 54 -11.21 -0.86 -9.50
C PHE A 54 -11.41 -1.12 -11.00
N GLU A 55 -12.66 -1.26 -11.44
CA GLU A 55 -12.98 -1.47 -12.85
C GLU A 55 -12.54 -0.28 -13.70
N GLN A 56 -12.83 0.94 -13.23
CA GLN A 56 -12.44 2.16 -13.93
C GLN A 56 -10.91 2.29 -14.08
N LYS A 57 -10.14 2.02 -13.02
CA LYS A 57 -8.68 2.25 -12.98
C LYS A 57 -7.86 1.13 -13.61
N THR A 58 -8.33 -0.11 -13.49
CA THR A 58 -7.57 -1.29 -13.94
C THR A 58 -8.07 -1.84 -15.28
N GLY A 59 -9.32 -1.55 -15.65
CA GLY A 59 -9.99 -2.16 -16.80
C GLY A 59 -10.43 -3.61 -16.58
N ALA A 60 -10.19 -4.19 -15.40
CA ALA A 60 -10.69 -5.51 -15.02
C ALA A 60 -12.13 -5.41 -14.50
N GLU A 61 -12.97 -6.42 -14.72
CA GLU A 61 -14.36 -6.40 -14.24
C GLU A 61 -14.43 -6.23 -12.71
N ALA A 62 -15.38 -5.41 -12.22
CA ALA A 62 -15.57 -5.13 -10.80
C ALA A 62 -15.71 -6.39 -9.93
N LYS A 63 -16.21 -7.51 -10.48
CA LYS A 63 -16.33 -8.79 -9.77
C LYS A 63 -15.01 -9.35 -9.25
N TYR A 64 -13.87 -8.96 -9.84
CA TYR A 64 -12.54 -9.38 -9.41
C TYR A 64 -11.94 -8.49 -8.31
N PHE A 65 -12.62 -7.42 -7.91
CA PHE A 65 -12.16 -6.53 -6.84
C PHE A 65 -11.88 -7.29 -5.54
N GLU A 66 -12.78 -8.20 -5.17
CA GLU A 66 -12.68 -9.03 -3.97
C GLU A 66 -11.51 -10.01 -4.01
N ASN A 67 -10.99 -10.34 -5.19
CA ASN A 67 -9.85 -11.24 -5.34
C ASN A 67 -8.59 -10.66 -4.69
N GLN A 68 -8.42 -9.35 -4.70
CA GLN A 68 -7.26 -8.71 -4.05
C GLN A 68 -7.24 -9.03 -2.55
N PHE A 69 -8.41 -8.99 -1.89
CA PHE A 69 -8.54 -9.31 -0.47
C PHE A 69 -8.53 -10.82 -0.19
N ARG A 70 -9.10 -11.64 -1.08
CA ARG A 70 -8.94 -13.10 -1.01
C ARG A 70 -7.48 -13.54 -1.15
N ALA A 71 -6.70 -12.85 -1.98
CA ALA A 71 -5.26 -13.08 -2.06
C ALA A 71 -4.58 -12.81 -0.72
N LEU A 72 -4.89 -11.69 -0.06
CA LEU A 72 -4.40 -11.40 1.30
C LEU A 72 -4.80 -12.50 2.30
N GLU A 73 -6.05 -12.97 2.26
CA GLU A 73 -6.51 -14.10 3.08
C GLU A 73 -5.64 -15.35 2.86
N TYR A 74 -5.35 -15.69 1.60
CA TYR A 74 -4.57 -16.87 1.27
C TYR A 74 -3.09 -16.74 1.62
N LEU A 75 -2.49 -15.56 1.42
CA LEU A 75 -1.12 -15.29 1.85
C LEU A 75 -0.98 -15.53 3.37
N LYS A 76 -1.94 -15.02 4.16
CA LYS A 76 -2.00 -15.27 5.61
C LYS A 76 -2.22 -16.74 5.94
N LYS A 77 -3.23 -17.36 5.31
CA LYS A 77 -3.64 -18.74 5.57
C LYS A 77 -2.52 -19.76 5.31
N TYR A 78 -1.73 -19.54 4.27
CA TYR A 78 -0.65 -20.44 3.88
C TYR A 78 0.73 -19.99 4.36
N GLY A 79 0.81 -18.92 5.17
CA GLY A 79 2.06 -18.45 5.75
C GLY A 79 3.08 -17.94 4.72
N ILE A 80 2.62 -17.40 3.59
CA ILE A 80 3.50 -16.86 2.55
C ILE A 80 3.99 -15.48 3.00
N PRO A 81 5.31 -15.19 3.05
CA PRO A 81 5.83 -13.87 3.40
C PRO A 81 5.30 -12.79 2.46
N TYR A 82 4.80 -11.67 3.01
CA TYR A 82 4.23 -10.59 2.21
C TYR A 82 4.43 -9.18 2.78
N ASN A 83 4.41 -8.21 1.86
CA ASN A 83 4.16 -6.79 2.10
C ASN A 83 2.95 -6.33 1.28
N LEU A 84 2.27 -5.31 1.77
CA LEU A 84 1.17 -4.67 1.07
C LEU A 84 1.66 -3.39 0.40
N ALA A 85 1.07 -3.08 -0.74
CA ALA A 85 1.21 -1.79 -1.38
C ALA A 85 -0.16 -1.22 -1.71
N ALA A 86 -0.31 0.09 -1.68
CA ALA A 86 -1.55 0.75 -2.08
C ALA A 86 -1.26 1.99 -2.91
N MET A 87 -1.91 2.13 -4.06
CA MET A 87 -1.86 3.36 -4.87
C MET A 87 -2.72 4.46 -4.23
N SER A 88 -2.40 4.84 -2.99
CA SER A 88 -3.27 5.65 -2.13
C SER A 88 -2.78 7.09 -1.93
N LYS A 89 -1.53 7.46 -2.25
CA LYS A 89 -0.98 8.78 -1.88
C LYS A 89 -1.58 9.95 -2.64
N ASN A 90 -2.11 9.76 -3.85
CA ASN A 90 -2.65 10.84 -4.68
C ASN A 90 -4.16 11.03 -4.45
N PRO A 91 -4.61 12.17 -3.88
CA PRO A 91 -6.05 12.48 -3.75
C PRO A 91 -6.79 12.50 -5.08
N GLU A 92 -6.10 12.83 -6.17
CA GLU A 92 -6.69 12.84 -7.51
C GLU A 92 -6.97 11.44 -8.06
N LEU A 93 -6.26 10.41 -7.59
CA LEU A 93 -6.52 9.02 -7.96
C LEU A 93 -7.35 8.28 -6.95
N MET A 94 -7.18 8.55 -5.66
CA MET A 94 -7.80 7.80 -4.57
C MET A 94 -8.50 8.80 -3.64
N PRO A 95 -9.71 9.27 -3.97
CA PRO A 95 -10.44 10.22 -3.15
C PRO A 95 -10.66 9.69 -1.72
N ASP A 96 -10.87 10.60 -0.76
CA ASP A 96 -10.96 10.28 0.68
C ASP A 96 -11.84 9.06 0.96
N GLY A 97 -13.09 9.06 0.49
CA GLY A 97 -14.03 7.96 0.75
C GLY A 97 -13.56 6.61 0.21
N GLU A 98 -12.88 6.60 -0.95
CA GLU A 98 -12.29 5.39 -1.51
C GLU A 98 -11.09 4.93 -0.68
N ARG A 99 -10.21 5.86 -0.30
CA ARG A 99 -9.03 5.60 0.54
C ARG A 99 -9.43 5.06 1.91
N HIS A 100 -10.48 5.61 2.54
CA HIS A 100 -11.06 5.08 3.78
C HIS A 100 -11.58 3.67 3.59
N ASN A 101 -12.33 3.40 2.51
CA ASN A 101 -12.85 2.06 2.25
C ASN A 101 -11.71 1.04 2.14
N LEU A 102 -10.68 1.35 1.36
CA LEU A 102 -9.51 0.48 1.19
C LEU A 102 -8.89 0.09 2.53
N PHE A 103 -8.61 1.06 3.39
CA PHE A 103 -7.97 0.80 4.68
C PHE A 103 -8.88 0.11 5.69
N LYS A 104 -10.20 0.41 5.68
CA LYS A 104 -11.18 -0.34 6.49
C LYS A 104 -11.21 -1.81 6.07
N ARG A 105 -11.27 -2.07 4.77
CA ARG A 105 -11.20 -3.42 4.21
C ARG A 105 -9.90 -4.12 4.61
N MET A 106 -8.73 -3.46 4.51
CA MET A 106 -7.46 -4.04 4.98
C MET A 106 -7.48 -4.39 6.47
N ALA A 107 -8.10 -3.54 7.31
CA ALA A 107 -8.20 -3.74 8.75
C ALA A 107 -9.08 -4.95 9.12
N GLU A 108 -10.07 -5.33 8.30
CA GLU A 108 -10.85 -6.57 8.47
C GLU A 108 -9.96 -7.82 8.39
N TYR A 109 -8.85 -7.74 7.64
CA TYR A 109 -7.86 -8.79 7.51
C TYR A 109 -6.72 -8.67 8.53
N GLY A 110 -6.79 -7.77 9.51
CA GLY A 110 -5.78 -7.59 10.57
C GLY A 110 -5.08 -6.24 10.53
N LEU A 111 -4.81 -5.66 11.70
CA LEU A 111 -4.17 -4.35 11.82
C LEU A 111 -2.66 -4.39 11.60
N GLU A 112 -2.05 -5.56 11.76
CA GLU A 112 -0.64 -5.78 11.43
C GLU A 112 -0.32 -5.44 9.96
N ASN A 113 -1.33 -5.48 9.09
CA ASN A 113 -1.22 -5.08 7.69
C ASN A 113 -0.71 -3.64 7.52
N PHE A 114 -1.03 -2.71 8.43
CA PHE A 114 -0.55 -1.32 8.36
C PHE A 114 0.95 -1.19 8.62
N SER A 115 1.55 -2.11 9.38
CA SER A 115 3.02 -2.15 9.57
C SER A 115 3.78 -2.66 8.34
N ARG A 116 3.06 -3.32 7.43
CA ARG A 116 3.60 -3.92 6.19
C ARG A 116 3.19 -3.15 4.93
N LEU A 117 2.53 -2.01 5.10
CA LEU A 117 1.91 -1.25 4.03
C LEU A 117 2.85 -0.16 3.49
N ASP A 118 3.13 -0.25 2.19
CA ASP A 118 3.76 0.80 1.40
C ASP A 118 2.70 1.60 0.64
N GLU A 119 2.54 2.87 0.99
CA GLU A 119 1.68 3.76 0.21
C GLU A 119 2.43 4.38 -0.97
N GLU A 120 1.95 4.08 -2.17
CA GLU A 120 2.54 4.47 -3.44
C GLU A 120 1.90 5.76 -3.96
N LYS A 121 2.73 6.60 -4.57
CA LYS A 121 2.28 7.69 -5.44
C LYS A 121 2.33 7.21 -6.90
N ALA A 122 1.40 7.68 -7.70
CA ALA A 122 1.46 7.53 -9.14
C ALA A 122 2.34 8.63 -9.74
N ASP A 123 3.13 8.25 -10.74
CA ASP A 123 3.84 9.20 -11.57
C ASP A 123 3.21 9.27 -12.96
N LEU A 124 2.89 10.48 -13.42
CA LEU A 124 2.30 10.71 -14.73
C LEU A 124 3.37 11.03 -15.77
N PHE A 125 3.77 10.03 -16.56
CA PHE A 125 4.71 10.24 -17.66
C PHE A 125 4.04 10.13 -19.04
N GLY A 126 4.38 11.07 -19.93
CA GLY A 126 4.05 11.03 -21.35
C GLY A 126 2.58 10.70 -21.65
N ILE A 127 2.34 9.54 -22.27
CA ILE A 127 1.02 9.07 -22.69
C ILE A 127 0.07 8.76 -21.52
N THR A 128 0.60 8.44 -20.34
CA THR A 128 -0.20 8.10 -19.15
C THR A 128 -1.00 9.31 -18.65
N LYS A 129 -0.40 10.51 -18.67
CA LYS A 129 -1.09 11.76 -18.33
C LYS A 129 -2.29 12.00 -19.25
N LYS A 130 -2.09 11.81 -20.56
CA LYS A 130 -3.14 11.99 -21.57
C LYS A 130 -4.26 10.99 -21.37
N ARG A 131 -3.94 9.70 -21.22
CA ARG A 131 -4.93 8.63 -21.03
C ARG A 131 -5.75 8.81 -19.76
N LEU A 132 -5.12 9.17 -18.65
CA LEU A 132 -5.85 9.40 -17.40
C LEU A 132 -6.79 10.60 -17.52
N ALA A 133 -6.37 11.69 -18.15
CA ALA A 133 -7.26 12.83 -18.40
C ALA A 133 -8.43 12.44 -19.32
N GLU A 134 -8.18 11.68 -20.38
CA GLU A 134 -9.22 11.20 -21.30
C GLU A 134 -10.17 10.17 -20.68
N SER A 135 -9.70 9.40 -19.68
CA SER A 135 -10.52 8.42 -18.95
C SER A 135 -11.55 9.05 -17.99
N GLY A 136 -11.40 10.36 -17.69
CA GLY A 136 -12.22 11.04 -16.69
C GLY A 136 -11.89 10.68 -15.24
N ILE A 137 -10.90 9.81 -14.98
CA ILE A 137 -10.43 9.48 -13.62
C ILE A 137 -9.82 10.72 -12.95
N ILE A 138 -9.03 11.51 -13.69
CA ILE A 138 -8.47 12.78 -13.19
C ILE A 138 -9.17 13.95 -13.89
N SER A 139 -9.70 14.87 -13.08
CA SER A 139 -10.40 16.07 -13.58
C SER A 139 -9.46 17.24 -13.87
N LYS A 140 -8.33 17.33 -13.15
CA LYS A 140 -7.34 18.41 -13.24
C LYS A 140 -5.93 17.84 -13.35
N PRO A 141 -5.51 17.32 -14.52
CA PRO A 141 -4.19 16.71 -14.71
C PRO A 141 -3.00 17.65 -14.47
N GLU A 142 -3.22 18.96 -14.45
CA GLU A 142 -2.25 19.99 -14.09
C GLU A 142 -1.93 20.04 -12.58
N ASN A 143 -2.90 19.65 -11.73
CA ASN A 143 -2.75 19.65 -10.28
C ASN A 143 -2.21 18.33 -9.73
N PHE A 144 -2.11 17.32 -10.60
CA PHE A 144 -1.81 15.96 -10.20
C PHE A 144 -0.49 15.84 -9.43
N GLY A 145 -0.56 15.26 -8.23
CA GLY A 145 0.62 15.00 -7.41
C GLY A 145 1.30 16.24 -6.87
N GLN A 146 0.63 17.42 -6.91
CA GLN A 146 1.08 18.61 -6.19
C GLN A 146 0.84 18.45 -4.68
N MET A 147 -0.29 17.84 -4.31
CA MET A 147 -0.62 17.47 -2.94
C MET A 147 -0.67 15.95 -2.83
N LEU A 148 -0.15 15.42 -1.73
CA LEU A 148 -0.23 14.01 -1.38
C LEU A 148 -0.90 13.88 -0.03
N TYR A 149 -1.55 12.75 0.20
CA TYR A 149 -1.92 12.40 1.57
C TYR A 149 -0.68 12.11 2.40
N GLU A 150 -0.71 12.51 3.66
CA GLU A 150 0.18 11.95 4.66
C GLU A 150 -0.02 10.42 4.76
N PRO A 151 1.01 9.66 5.14
CA PRO A 151 0.86 8.23 5.36
C PRO A 151 -0.20 7.92 6.43
N ILE A 152 -1.01 6.88 6.22
CA ILE A 152 -2.09 6.44 7.12
C ILE A 152 -1.57 6.16 8.54
N LYS A 153 -0.35 5.63 8.65
CA LYS A 153 0.32 5.41 9.94
C LYS A 153 0.44 6.70 10.77
N HIS A 154 0.65 7.86 10.13
CA HIS A 154 0.73 9.14 10.82
C HIS A 154 -0.65 9.61 11.26
N SER A 155 -1.68 9.43 10.43
CA SER A 155 -3.07 9.74 10.79
C SER A 155 -3.52 8.91 11.99
N ILE A 156 -3.30 7.59 11.96
CA ILE A 156 -3.60 6.67 13.06
C ILE A 156 -2.84 7.09 14.32
N PHE A 157 -1.52 7.31 14.23
CA PHE A 157 -0.71 7.72 15.38
C PHE A 157 -1.19 9.04 15.98
N ARG A 158 -1.58 10.02 15.17
CA ARG A 158 -2.11 11.29 15.65
C ARG A 158 -3.43 11.11 16.40
N GLU A 159 -4.37 10.33 15.87
CA GLU A 159 -5.66 10.11 16.53
C GLU A 159 -5.51 9.30 17.81
N VAL A 160 -4.73 8.23 17.79
CA VAL A 160 -4.42 7.43 18.99
C VAL A 160 -3.76 8.30 20.06
N ASN A 161 -2.86 9.23 19.71
CA ASN A 161 -2.25 10.13 20.70
C ASN A 161 -3.17 11.23 21.22
N LYS A 162 -4.16 11.68 20.45
CA LYS A 162 -5.19 12.62 20.95
C LYS A 162 -6.03 11.97 22.04
N GLU A 163 -6.39 10.71 21.86
CA GLU A 163 -7.26 9.96 22.77
C GLU A 163 -6.49 9.27 23.91
N GLY A 164 -5.27 8.83 23.62
CA GLY A 164 -4.43 8.01 24.47
C GLY A 164 -3.46 8.79 25.36
N LYS A 165 -3.64 10.10 25.57
CA LYS A 165 -2.80 10.83 26.55
C LYS A 165 -2.88 10.14 27.92
N ALA A 166 -1.75 9.54 28.32
CA ALA A 166 -1.37 9.10 29.66
C ALA A 166 -1.92 7.77 30.22
N ARG A 167 -2.13 6.71 29.40
CA ARG A 167 -2.26 5.35 29.96
C ARG A 167 -1.85 4.23 29.00
N GLU A 168 -1.40 3.12 29.56
CA GLU A 168 -1.23 1.85 28.87
C GLU A 168 -2.61 1.36 28.40
N VAL A 169 -2.74 1.02 27.12
CA VAL A 169 -3.98 0.54 26.49
C VAL A 169 -3.83 -0.93 26.14
N SER A 170 -4.91 -1.70 26.31
CA SER A 170 -4.93 -3.10 25.89
C SER A 170 -4.91 -3.21 24.36
N GLU A 171 -4.46 -4.36 23.84
CA GLU A 171 -4.46 -4.65 22.40
C GLU A 171 -5.86 -4.48 21.77
N LYS A 172 -6.91 -4.91 22.49
CA LYS A 172 -8.29 -4.75 22.05
C LYS A 172 -8.75 -3.28 22.01
N GLU A 173 -8.36 -2.47 22.98
CA GLU A 173 -8.65 -1.02 22.96
C GLU A 173 -7.91 -0.33 21.81
N LEU A 174 -6.65 -0.71 21.54
CA LEU A 174 -5.90 -0.20 20.40
C LEU A 174 -6.58 -0.55 19.08
N ASP A 175 -7.08 -1.78 18.95
CA ASP A 175 -7.81 -2.21 17.75
C ASP A 175 -9.06 -1.36 17.48
N GLU A 176 -9.84 -1.10 18.53
CA GLU A 176 -11.04 -0.27 18.45
C GLU A 176 -10.71 1.19 18.12
N LEU A 177 -9.64 1.73 18.71
CA LEU A 177 -9.14 3.09 18.40
C LEU A 177 -8.69 3.22 16.95
N VAL A 178 -7.93 2.25 16.44
CA VAL A 178 -7.48 2.24 15.05
C VAL A 178 -8.69 2.16 14.11
N LYS A 179 -9.62 1.23 14.35
CA LYS A 179 -10.84 1.10 13.52
C LYS A 179 -11.67 2.38 13.52
N ARG A 180 -11.87 3.01 14.68
CA ARG A 180 -12.58 4.29 14.78
C ARG A 180 -11.83 5.41 14.07
N SER A 181 -10.50 5.45 14.19
CA SER A 181 -9.70 6.45 13.47
C SER A 181 -9.85 6.33 11.96
N LEU A 182 -10.04 5.12 11.41
CA LEU A 182 -10.33 4.94 9.98
C LEU A 182 -11.72 5.45 9.57
N ASP A 183 -12.65 5.65 10.51
CA ASP A 183 -13.97 6.24 10.23
C ASP A 183 -13.96 7.77 10.31
N THR A 184 -13.14 8.34 11.20
CA THR A 184 -13.23 9.77 11.57
C THR A 184 -12.03 10.61 11.15
N SER A 185 -10.94 10.00 10.70
CA SER A 185 -9.72 10.75 10.34
C SER A 185 -9.91 11.50 9.04
N GLU A 186 -9.78 12.82 9.09
CA GLU A 186 -9.37 13.60 7.92
C GLU A 186 -7.92 13.24 7.60
N PHE A 187 -7.64 12.86 6.35
CA PHE A 187 -6.28 12.63 5.91
C PHE A 187 -5.58 13.98 5.74
N GLY A 188 -4.47 14.17 6.45
CA GLY A 188 -3.65 15.36 6.24
C GLY A 188 -3.14 15.40 4.79
N LEU A 189 -3.12 16.59 4.20
CA LEU A 189 -2.49 16.83 2.91
C LEU A 189 -1.13 17.47 3.13
N ILE A 190 -0.11 16.95 2.44
CA ILE A 190 1.24 17.47 2.42
C ILE A 190 1.59 17.91 1.00
N GLU A 191 2.37 18.98 0.87
CA GLU A 191 2.93 19.34 -0.42
C GLU A 191 3.89 18.24 -0.88
N SER A 192 3.80 17.88 -2.15
CA SER A 192 4.68 16.87 -2.74
C SER A 192 6.14 17.33 -2.67
N PRO A 193 7.07 16.50 -2.18
CA PRO A 193 8.50 16.79 -2.20
C PRO A 193 9.02 17.13 -3.62
N CYS A 194 8.33 16.64 -4.65
CA CYS A 194 8.63 16.93 -6.05
C CYS A 194 8.44 18.42 -6.41
N ASN A 195 7.59 19.17 -5.70
CA ASN A 195 7.33 20.60 -6.00
C ASN A 195 8.54 21.49 -5.72
N THR A 196 9.38 21.10 -4.77
CA THR A 196 10.61 21.82 -4.39
C THR A 196 11.87 21.16 -4.95
N CYS A 197 11.71 20.07 -5.71
CA CYS A 197 12.82 19.30 -6.24
C CYS A 197 13.55 20.07 -7.35
N THR A 198 14.86 20.27 -7.15
CA THR A 198 15.74 20.90 -8.14
C THR A 198 16.37 19.90 -9.11
N SER A 199 16.12 18.60 -8.91
CA SER A 199 16.70 17.54 -9.73
C SER A 199 16.08 17.55 -11.13
N LYS A 200 16.92 17.81 -12.13
CA LYS A 200 16.53 17.84 -13.56
C LYS A 200 16.36 16.44 -14.17
N LYS A 201 16.48 15.37 -13.38
CA LYS A 201 16.40 13.99 -13.89
C LYS A 201 14.98 13.45 -13.68
N PRO A 202 14.23 13.07 -14.74
CA PRO A 202 12.86 12.58 -14.58
C PRO A 202 12.72 11.26 -13.79
N TRP A 203 13.84 10.62 -13.41
CA TRP A 203 13.89 9.27 -12.81
C TRP A 203 14.64 9.23 -11.47
N HIS A 204 14.68 10.31 -10.70
CA HIS A 204 15.42 10.34 -9.43
C HIS A 204 14.65 9.72 -8.25
N GLY A 205 13.67 8.85 -8.54
CA GLY A 205 12.62 8.37 -7.63
C GLY A 205 12.90 8.59 -6.16
N HIS A 206 12.11 9.45 -5.52
CA HIS A 206 12.12 9.51 -4.07
C HIS A 206 11.61 8.15 -3.58
N GLY A 207 12.51 7.31 -3.06
CA GLY A 207 12.11 6.08 -2.41
C GLY A 207 11.20 6.40 -1.21
N ALA A 208 10.54 5.39 -0.65
CA ALA A 208 9.72 5.55 0.56
C ALA A 208 10.47 6.23 1.73
N GLU A 209 11.80 6.16 1.73
CA GLU A 209 12.69 6.81 2.70
C GLU A 209 12.93 8.31 2.39
N ASP A 210 13.01 8.71 1.13
CA ASP A 210 13.35 10.08 0.74
C ASP A 210 12.19 11.07 0.96
N ASP A 211 10.94 10.58 0.97
CA ASP A 211 9.75 11.39 1.26
C ASP A 211 9.62 11.73 2.78
N LEU A 212 10.42 11.10 3.66
CA LEU A 212 10.36 11.27 5.13
C LEU A 212 11.72 11.60 5.78
N GLY A 213 12.84 11.43 5.08
CA GLY A 213 14.19 11.65 5.60
C GLY A 213 14.51 13.08 6.07
N GLY A 214 13.63 14.04 5.80
CA GLY A 214 13.77 15.41 6.28
C GLY A 214 13.04 15.75 7.59
N LEU A 215 12.16 14.89 8.11
CA LEU A 215 11.25 15.28 9.19
C LEU A 215 11.15 14.35 10.40
N LEU A 216 11.75 13.16 10.39
CA LEU A 216 11.66 12.25 11.55
C LEU A 216 13.00 11.59 11.88
N THR A 217 13.87 12.33 12.56
CA THR A 217 14.79 11.73 13.54
C THR A 217 13.99 11.34 14.78
N TYR A 218 13.12 10.31 14.65
CA TYR A 218 12.66 9.60 15.84
C TYR A 218 13.66 8.49 16.10
N GLY A 219 14.62 8.79 16.98
CA GLY A 219 15.48 7.80 17.59
C GLY A 219 14.60 6.76 18.30
N TYR A 220 14.88 5.50 18.00
CA TYR A 220 14.55 4.38 18.88
C TYR A 220 15.36 4.49 20.17
#